data_AF-A0A447XHS8-F1
#
_entry.id   AF-A0A447XHS8-F1
#
_cell.length_a   1.000
_cell.length_b   1.000
_cell.length_c   1.000
_cell.angle_alpha   90.00
_cell.angle_beta   90.00
_cell.angle_gamma   90.00
#
_symmetry.space_group_name_H-M   'P 1'
#
loop_
_entity.id
_entity.type
_entity.pdbx_description
1 polymer ?
#
loop_
_entity_poly.entity_id
_entity_poly.type
_entity_poly.pdbx_seq_one_letter_code
_entity_poly.pdbx_strand_id
1 'polypeptide(L)'
;MSFVWGEDNVNFLRARYAALQQSSLFRGMRYSEDHAQIKEWAPLVMEGRDPQQKVAATRTEIGTDVNYGEITRQLIASLQKKSNFRCNSAAKSAP
;
A
#
# COMPACT_ATOMS: atom_id res chain seq x y z
N MET A 1 -0.95 3.22 2.82
CA MET A 1 0.09 3.40 3.86
C MET A 1 1.42 2.92 3.30
N SER A 2 2.54 3.52 3.68
CA SER A 2 3.87 2.93 3.48
C SER A 2 4.55 2.76 4.84
N PHE A 3 5.30 1.69 5.04
CA PHE A 3 6.07 1.43 6.27
C PHE A 3 7.47 0.96 5.86
N VAL A 4 8.49 1.48 6.53
CA VAL A 4 9.89 1.14 6.28
C VAL A 4 10.66 1.06 7.60
N TRP A 5 11.81 0.38 7.56
CA TRP A 5 12.76 0.29 8.67
C TRP A 5 14.19 0.43 8.17
N GLY A 6 15.09 0.82 9.07
CA GLY A 6 16.49 1.10 8.75
C GLY A 6 16.70 2.53 8.25
N GLU A 7 17.88 3.07 8.53
CA GLU A 7 18.20 4.49 8.36
C GLU A 7 18.01 5.00 6.92
N ASP A 8 18.55 4.29 5.93
CA ASP A 8 18.47 4.70 4.53
C ASP A 8 17.02 4.76 4.04
N ASN A 9 16.21 3.76 4.40
CA ASN A 9 14.81 3.71 4.00
C ASN A 9 13.98 4.78 4.70
N VAL A 10 14.25 5.05 5.97
CA VAL A 10 13.62 6.14 6.73
C VAL A 10 13.93 7.48 6.08
N ASN A 11 15.19 7.73 5.73
CA ASN A 11 15.64 8.94 5.03
C ASN A 11 14.96 9.08 3.67
N PHE A 12 14.90 8.01 2.89
CA PHE A 12 14.20 7.97 1.61
C PHE A 12 12.70 8.29 1.77
N LEU A 13 12.02 7.66 2.72
CA LEU A 13 10.59 7.88 2.94
C LEU A 13 10.31 9.32 3.38
N ARG A 14 11.21 9.93 4.17
CA ARG A 14 11.13 11.34 4.57
C ARG A 14 11.24 12.28 3.37
N ALA A 15 12.23 12.05 2.50
CA ALA A 15 12.40 12.84 1.28
C ALA A 15 11.20 12.69 0.33
N ARG A 16 10.70 11.46 0.14
CA ARG A 16 9.50 11.18 -0.65
C ARG A 16 8.27 11.88 -0.07
N TYR A 17 8.09 11.84 1.25
CA TYR A 17 6.99 12.56 1.91
C TYR A 17 7.05 14.06 1.61
N ALA A 18 8.21 14.70 1.80
CA ALA A 18 8.40 16.13 1.53
C ALA A 18 8.09 16.49 0.07
N ALA A 19 8.52 15.66 -0.89
CA ALA A 19 8.22 15.88 -2.30
C ALA A 19 6.71 15.75 -2.60
N LEU A 20 6.03 14.76 -2.03
CA LEU A 20 4.61 14.52 -2.27
C LEU A 20 3.71 15.62 -1.67
N GLN A 21 4.12 16.27 -0.57
CA GLN A 21 3.36 17.36 0.04
C GLN A 21 3.14 18.56 -0.89
N GLN A 22 3.94 18.69 -1.95
CA GLN A 22 3.75 19.75 -2.96
C GLN A 22 2.49 19.55 -3.81
N SER A 23 1.95 18.32 -3.87
CA SER A 23 0.74 18.01 -4.62
C SER A 23 -0.50 18.04 -3.72
N SER A 24 -1.56 18.67 -4.22
CA SER A 24 -2.83 18.80 -3.51
C SER A 24 -3.45 17.46 -3.10
N LEU A 25 -3.18 16.39 -3.86
CA LEU A 25 -3.66 15.04 -3.63
C LEU A 25 -3.09 14.41 -2.35
N PHE A 26 -1.91 14.85 -1.90
CA PHE A 26 -1.20 14.25 -0.76
C PHE A 26 -1.14 15.15 0.47
N ARG A 27 -1.79 16.34 0.46
CA ARG A 27 -1.82 17.26 1.60
C ARG A 27 -2.35 16.64 2.90
N GLY A 28 -3.24 15.65 2.80
CA GLY A 28 -3.77 14.92 3.96
C GLY A 28 -2.91 13.74 4.44
N MET A 29 -1.78 13.47 3.78
CA MET A 29 -0.87 12.39 4.17
C MET A 29 -0.11 12.79 5.43
N ARG A 30 -0.08 11.89 6.41
CA ARG A 30 0.69 12.00 7.65
C ARG A 30 1.97 11.17 7.55
N TYR A 31 3.02 11.62 8.23
CA TYR A 31 4.29 10.92 8.39
C TYR A 31 4.62 10.79 9.88
N SER A 32 5.22 9.66 10.27
CA SER A 32 5.71 9.46 11.64
C SER A 32 6.94 8.55 11.66
N GLU A 33 7.83 8.82 12.61
CA GLU A 33 8.93 7.95 13.05
C GLU A 33 8.72 7.46 14.49
N ASP A 34 7.62 7.89 15.14
CA ASP A 34 7.27 7.50 16.50
C ASP A 34 6.60 6.12 16.50
N HIS A 35 7.21 5.17 17.21
CA HIS A 35 6.71 3.82 17.38
C HIS A 35 5.28 3.79 17.93
N ALA A 36 4.94 4.67 18.88
CA ALA A 36 3.60 4.69 19.49
C ALA A 36 2.54 5.09 18.44
N GLN A 37 2.79 6.17 17.72
CA GLN A 37 1.89 6.63 16.66
C GLN A 37 1.77 5.62 15.51
N ILE A 38 2.86 4.96 15.11
CA ILE A 38 2.82 3.94 14.07
C ILE A 38 2.04 2.70 14.55
N LYS A 39 2.13 2.34 15.84
CA LYS A 39 1.38 1.24 16.43
C LYS A 39 -0.14 1.49 16.40
N GLU A 40 -0.58 2.74 16.57
CA GLU A 40 -2.00 3.11 16.40
C GLU A 40 -2.49 2.87 14.96
N TRP A 41 -1.60 2.97 13.97
CA TRP A 41 -1.94 2.77 12.56
C TRP A 41 -1.86 1.31 12.13
N ALA A 42 -0.88 0.58 12.65
CA ALA A 42 -0.55 -0.77 12.23
C ALA A 42 -0.06 -1.61 13.42
N PRO A 43 -0.94 -2.01 14.36
CA PRO A 43 -0.55 -2.64 15.61
C PRO A 43 0.20 -3.96 15.40
N LEU A 44 -0.28 -4.80 14.47
CA LEU A 44 0.36 -6.08 14.13
C LEU A 44 1.70 -5.91 13.44
N VAL A 45 1.92 -4.80 12.73
CA VAL A 45 3.21 -4.51 12.12
C VAL A 45 4.22 -4.16 13.19
N MET A 46 3.81 -3.48 14.26
CA MET A 46 4.70 -3.02 15.34
C MET A 46 4.90 -4.04 16.47
N GLU A 47 4.05 -5.06 16.56
CA GLU A 47 4.14 -6.09 17.58
C GLU A 47 5.49 -6.84 17.52
N GLY A 48 6.17 -6.95 18.67
CA GLY A 48 7.44 -7.66 18.79
C GLY A 48 8.66 -6.97 18.17
N ARG A 49 8.55 -5.74 17.66
CA ARG A 49 9.72 -4.98 17.17
C ARG A 49 10.58 -4.46 18.31
N ASP A 50 11.88 -4.38 18.03
CA ASP A 50 12.84 -3.68 18.88
C ASP A 50 12.52 -2.18 18.94
N PRO A 51 12.29 -1.60 20.13
CA PRO A 51 12.06 -0.16 20.30
C PRO A 51 13.19 0.73 19.78
N GLN A 52 14.42 0.21 19.68
CA GLN A 52 15.57 0.96 19.16
C GLN A 52 15.68 0.90 17.62
N GLN A 53 14.90 0.05 16.96
CA GLN A 53 14.89 -0.02 15.50
C GLN A 53 14.32 1.28 14.92
N LYS A 54 15.09 1.94 14.04
CA LYS A 54 14.58 3.06 13.25
C LYS A 54 13.49 2.58 12.31
N VAL A 55 12.30 3.16 12.41
CA VAL A 55 11.14 2.89 11.56
C VAL A 55 10.48 4.19 11.15
N ALA A 56 9.77 4.17 10.03
CA ALA A 56 8.94 5.28 9.59
C ALA A 56 7.71 4.78 8.85
N ALA A 57 6.62 5.54 8.92
CA ALA A 57 5.41 5.25 8.17
C ALA A 57 4.76 6.51 7.59
N THR A 58 4.07 6.35 6.47
CA THR A 58 3.11 7.32 5.95
C THR A 58 1.71 6.75 5.96
N ARG A 59 0.74 7.55 6.42
CA ARG A 59 -0.69 7.19 6.42
C ARG A 59 -1.50 8.27 5.73
N THR A 60 -2.44 7.85 4.90
CA THR A 60 -3.41 8.74 4.26
C THR A 60 -4.78 8.17 4.55
N GLU A 61 -5.68 8.98 5.10
CA GLU A 61 -7.07 8.60 5.35
C GLU A 61 -7.90 8.60 4.05
N ILE A 62 -7.54 9.49 3.13
CA ILE A 62 -8.10 9.57 1.78
C ILE A 62 -7.40 8.58 0.84
N GLY A 63 -7.84 7.32 0.86
CA GLY A 63 -7.33 6.30 -0.06
C GLY A 63 -8.33 5.15 -0.18
N THR A 64 -8.64 4.76 -1.41
CA THR A 64 -9.43 3.57 -1.69
C THR A 64 -8.48 2.43 -2.01
N ASP A 65 -8.63 1.31 -1.32
CA ASP A 65 -7.89 0.10 -1.65
C ASP A 65 -8.33 -0.41 -3.03
N VAL A 66 -7.40 -0.98 -3.79
CA VAL A 66 -7.65 -1.46 -5.15
C VAL A 66 -7.57 -2.98 -5.15
N ASN A 67 -8.72 -3.63 -5.37
CA ASN A 67 -8.77 -5.08 -5.54
C ASN A 67 -8.38 -5.48 -6.96
N TYR A 68 -7.08 -5.67 -7.20
CA TYR A 68 -6.56 -6.08 -8.50
C TYR A 68 -7.08 -7.45 -8.97
N GLY A 69 -7.40 -8.37 -8.04
CA GLY A 69 -8.01 -9.65 -8.39
C GLY A 69 -9.40 -9.47 -8.99
N GLU A 70 -10.18 -8.55 -8.43
CA GLU A 70 -11.51 -8.21 -8.93
C GLU A 70 -11.45 -7.47 -10.27
N ILE A 71 -10.54 -6.49 -10.40
CA ILE A 71 -10.27 -5.83 -11.68
C ILE A 71 -9.90 -6.85 -12.75
N THR A 72 -9.05 -7.83 -12.42
CA THR A 72 -8.64 -8.88 -13.35
C THR A 72 -9.83 -9.74 -13.78
N ARG A 73 -10.70 -10.15 -12.85
CA ARG A 73 -11.91 -10.91 -13.19
C ARG A 73 -12.85 -10.13 -14.09
N GLN A 74 -13.11 -8.85 -13.79
CA GLN A 74 -13.96 -7.99 -14.61
C GLN A 74 -13.37 -7.78 -16.01
N LEU A 75 -12.06 -7.60 -16.10
CA LEU A 75 -11.36 -7.48 -17.38
C LEU A 75 -11.49 -8.76 -18.22
N ILE A 76 -11.24 -9.93 -17.63
CA ILE A 76 -11.39 -11.22 -18.30
C ILE A 76 -12.85 -11.43 -18.74
N ALA A 77 -13.83 -11.17 -17.88
CA ALA A 77 -15.24 -11.31 -18.19
C ALA A 77 -15.69 -10.40 -19.35
N SER A 78 -15.15 -9.17 -19.41
CA SER A 78 -15.38 -8.24 -20.53
C SER A 78 -14.77 -8.79 -21.83
N LEU A 79 -13.55 -9.31 -21.77
CA LEU A 79 -12.85 -9.86 -22.94
C LEU A 79 -13.48 -11.16 -23.45
N GLN A 80 -14.04 -12.00 -22.58
CA GLN A 80 -14.79 -13.22 -22.95
C GLN A 80 -16.01 -12.95 -23.84
N LYS A 81 -16.54 -11.73 -23.86
CA LYS A 81 -17.64 -11.34 -24.76
C LYS A 81 -17.17 -11.16 -26.21
N LYS A 82 -15.87 -11.15 -26.48
CA LYS A 82 -15.30 -11.02 -27.83
C LYS A 82 -15.06 -12.40 -28.43
N SER A 83 -15.54 -12.60 -29.66
CA SER A 83 -15.47 -13.89 -30.38
C SER A 83 -14.05 -14.39 -30.65
N ASN A 84 -13.06 -13.50 -30.63
CA ASN A 84 -11.65 -13.81 -30.89
C ASN A 84 -10.79 -13.89 -29.62
N PHE A 85 -11.39 -13.89 -28.43
CA PHE A 85 -10.64 -13.96 -27.17
C PHE A 85 -10.54 -15.40 -26.65
N ARG A 86 -9.33 -15.84 -26.34
CA ARG A 86 -9.04 -17.09 -25.61
C ARG A 86 -8.25 -16.77 -24.35
N CYS A 87 -8.79 -17.17 -23.20
CA CYS A 87 -8.08 -17.07 -21.92
C CYS A 87 -7.48 -18.43 -21.57
N ASN A 88 -6.16 -18.49 -21.44
CA ASN A 88 -5.46 -19.66 -20.90
C ASN A 88 -5.07 -19.33 -19.45
N SER A 89 -5.97 -19.57 -18.49
CA SER A 89 -5.66 -19.44 -17.06
C SER A 89 -5.56 -20.81 -16.40
N ALA A 90 -4.60 -20.98 -15.48
CA ALA A 90 -4.44 -22.20 -14.66
C ALA A 90 -5.36 -22.23 -13.42
N ALA A 91 -6.18 -21.20 -13.23
CA ALA A 91 -7.04 -21.06 -12.07
C ALA A 91 -8.27 -21.96 -12.23
N LYS A 92 -8.25 -23.13 -11.58
CA LYS A 92 -9.45 -23.92 -11.33
C LYS A 92 -10.49 -23.03 -10.65
N SER A 93 -11.64 -22.86 -11.29
CA SER A 93 -12.83 -22.34 -10.65
C SER A 93 -13.14 -23.21 -9.43
N ALA A 94 -13.01 -22.66 -8.23
CA ALA A 94 -13.65 -23.25 -7.06
C ALA A 94 -15.17 -23.09 -7.22
N PRO A 95 -15.97 -24.09 -6.80
CA PRO A 95 -17.43 -24.10 -6.92
C PRO A 95 -18.11 -22.96 -6.16
#